data_AF-A0A661DHE9-F1
#
_entry.id   AF-A0A661DHE9-F1
#
_cell.length_a   1.000
_cell.length_b   1.000
_cell.length_c   1.000
_cell.angle_alpha   90.00
_cell.angle_beta   90.00
_cell.angle_gamma   90.00
#
_symmetry.space_group_name_H-M   'P 1'
#
loop_
_entity.id
_entity.type
_entity.pdbx_description
1 polymer ?
#
loop_
_entity_poly.entity_id
_entity_poly.type
_entity_poly.pdbx_seq_one_letter_code
_entity_poly.pdbx_strand_id
1 'polypeptide(L)'
;MTTQPDQSNTEAPEGDDTSGGGLRKQLEKALAENKDHKQKERTRAFTDAGFDTSKGLGKAISQIYEGESSAEAVLAFAETEYGHTPTASDGSQPHPQAAQIALGQHQLDQVGNVAGSMQQTTQPERLATARATGDFESEGAIMAAQMQAMMDAQARPQQ
;
A
#
# COMPACT_ATOMS: atom_id res chain seq x y z
N MET A 1 84.78 27.09 0.92
CA MET A 1 84.12 26.00 0.18
C MET A 1 82.90 25.60 1.01
N THR A 2 81.69 26.08 0.72
CA THR A 2 80.82 25.78 -0.43
C THR A 2 79.87 24.63 -0.08
N THR A 3 78.59 25.03 0.08
CA THR A 3 77.37 24.31 -0.37
C THR A 3 76.69 23.29 0.57
N GLN A 4 75.60 23.73 1.20
CA GLN A 4 74.28 23.04 1.19
C GLN A 4 73.79 22.94 -0.26
N PRO A 5 73.00 21.94 -0.72
CA PRO A 5 71.73 21.55 -0.07
C PRO A 5 71.28 20.07 -0.29
N ASP A 6 70.27 19.60 0.46
CA ASP A 6 69.12 18.82 -0.09
C ASP A 6 68.03 18.66 1.00
N GLN A 7 66.95 19.43 0.91
CA GLN A 7 65.59 18.98 0.53
C GLN A 7 64.89 18.13 1.60
N SER A 8 63.94 18.71 2.35
CA SER A 8 62.53 18.85 1.98
C SER A 8 61.70 17.85 2.79
N ASN A 9 61.34 18.24 4.01
CA ASN A 9 60.10 17.74 4.61
C ASN A 9 59.20 18.94 4.89
N THR A 10 58.62 19.46 3.82
CA THR A 10 57.41 20.29 3.90
C THR A 10 56.24 19.33 4.07
N GLU A 11 55.96 18.92 5.30
CA GLU A 11 54.59 18.55 5.68
C GLU A 11 54.05 19.72 6.48
N ALA A 12 53.37 20.60 5.73
CA ALA A 12 52.56 21.66 6.30
C ALA A 12 51.55 20.99 7.25
N PRO A 13 51.41 21.46 8.51
CA PRO A 13 50.23 21.11 9.26
C PRO A 13 49.03 21.58 8.44
N GLU A 14 48.14 20.62 8.22
CA GLU A 14 46.87 20.75 7.54
C GLU A 14 46.25 22.12 7.86
N GLY A 15 46.09 22.93 6.82
CA GLY A 15 45.55 24.27 6.92
C GLY A 15 44.13 24.18 7.48
N ASP A 16 44.04 24.45 8.77
CA ASP A 16 42.88 24.73 9.56
C ASP A 16 41.75 25.38 8.71
N ASP A 17 40.74 24.58 8.33
CA ASP A 17 39.49 25.01 7.72
C ASP A 17 38.64 25.89 8.68
N THR A 18 39.23 26.44 9.74
CA THR A 18 38.65 27.47 10.63
C THR A 18 38.73 28.89 10.08
N SER A 19 39.16 29.07 8.83
CA SER A 19 38.96 30.34 8.13
C SER A 19 37.46 30.66 8.03
N GLY A 20 37.05 31.93 8.15
CA GLY A 20 35.64 32.34 8.21
C GLY A 20 34.73 31.83 7.06
N GLY A 21 35.30 31.38 5.95
CA GLY A 21 34.59 30.67 4.88
C GLY A 21 34.29 29.19 5.19
N GLY A 22 35.17 28.47 5.89
CA GLY A 22 34.94 27.10 6.35
C GLY A 22 33.90 27.05 7.48
N LEU A 23 33.97 28.00 8.42
CA LEU A 23 32.92 28.22 9.43
C LEU A 23 31.55 28.51 8.81
N ARG A 24 31.48 29.33 7.75
CA ARG A 24 30.21 29.58 7.03
C ARG A 24 29.66 28.32 6.36
N LYS A 25 30.51 27.55 5.67
CA LYS A 25 30.10 26.28 5.06
C LYS A 25 29.63 25.26 6.09
N GLN A 26 30.31 25.17 7.23
CA GLN A 26 29.90 24.30 8.34
C GLN A 26 28.57 24.75 8.93
N LEU A 27 28.36 26.07 9.07
CA LEU A 27 27.12 26.64 9.57
C LEU A 27 25.95 26.41 8.59
N GLU A 28 26.17 26.59 7.29
CA GLU A 28 25.18 26.28 6.25
C GLU A 28 24.84 24.78 6.22
N LYS A 29 25.85 23.91 6.33
CA LYS A 29 25.65 22.46 6.40
C LYS A 29 24.85 22.07 7.65
N ALA A 30 25.24 22.58 8.82
CA ALA A 30 24.55 22.32 10.07
C ALA A 30 23.09 22.85 10.05
N LEU A 31 22.85 24.01 9.45
CA LEU A 31 21.49 24.53 9.26
C LEU A 31 20.66 23.65 8.31
N ALA A 32 21.26 23.17 7.22
CA ALA A 32 20.59 22.28 6.27
C ALA A 32 20.24 20.94 6.93
N GLU A 33 21.16 20.34 7.67
CA GLU A 33 20.94 19.12 8.45
C GLU A 33 19.85 19.33 9.51
N ASN A 34 19.87 20.46 10.23
CA ASN A 34 18.85 20.79 11.22
C ASN A 34 17.46 20.95 10.59
N LYS A 35 17.37 21.57 9.41
CA LYS A 35 16.13 21.74 8.66
C LYS A 35 15.59 20.40 8.15
N ASP A 36 16.44 19.54 7.61
CA ASP A 36 16.07 18.20 7.16
C ASP A 36 15.57 17.34 8.33
N HIS A 37 16.27 17.37 9.47
CA HIS A 37 15.85 16.66 10.67
C HIS A 37 14.49 17.15 11.16
N LYS A 38 14.28 18.47 11.27
CA LYS A 38 12.98 19.04 11.64
C LYS A 38 11.88 18.67 10.67
N GLN A 39 12.17 18.63 9.37
CA GLN A 39 11.20 18.23 8.36
C GLN A 39 10.84 16.74 8.49
N LYS A 40 11.81 15.86 8.72
CA LYS A 40 11.58 14.44 8.96
C LYS A 40 10.78 14.18 10.23
N GLU A 41 11.14 14.83 11.33
CA GLU A 41 10.40 14.74 12.60
C GLU A 41 8.95 15.19 12.42
N ARG A 42 8.74 16.28 11.68
CA ARG A 42 7.39 16.76 11.35
C ARG A 42 6.62 15.75 10.51
N THR A 43 7.19 15.27 9.39
CA THR A 43 6.56 14.24 8.55
C THR A 43 6.21 12.99 9.34
N ARG A 44 7.10 12.57 10.26
CA ARG A 44 6.86 11.45 11.15
C ARG A 44 5.69 11.71 12.09
N ALA A 45 5.64 12.87 12.74
CA ALA A 45 4.52 13.25 13.61
C ALA A 45 3.17 13.26 12.88
N PHE A 46 3.14 13.76 11.63
CA PHE A 46 1.94 13.70 10.79
C PHE A 46 1.54 12.26 10.45
N THR A 47 2.52 11.41 10.11
CA THR A 47 2.28 9.99 9.80
C THR A 47 1.78 9.23 11.03
N ASP A 48 2.38 9.46 12.19
CA ASP A 48 2.01 8.86 13.47
C ASP A 48 0.61 9.34 13.92
N ALA A 49 0.20 10.54 13.53
CA ALA A 49 -1.15 11.08 13.71
C ALA A 49 -2.17 10.56 12.67
N GLY A 50 -1.76 9.74 11.70
CA GLY A 50 -2.63 9.18 10.66
C GLY A 50 -2.87 10.10 9.46
N PHE A 51 -2.07 11.16 9.30
CA PHE A 51 -2.23 12.12 8.21
C PHE A 51 -1.16 11.98 7.12
N ASP A 52 -1.60 11.99 5.87
CA ASP A 52 -0.72 12.10 4.71
C ASP A 52 -0.47 13.58 4.35
N THR A 53 0.76 14.07 4.54
CA THR A 53 1.14 15.46 4.21
C THR A 53 1.11 15.78 2.72
N SER A 54 0.98 14.78 1.85
CA SER A 54 0.94 14.97 0.39
C SER A 54 -0.46 15.21 -0.16
N LYS A 55 -1.53 14.85 0.58
CA LYS A 55 -2.92 14.87 0.10
C LYS A 55 -3.93 15.23 1.20
N GLY A 56 -5.12 15.65 0.77
CA GLY A 56 -6.29 15.83 1.64
C GLY A 56 -6.02 16.73 2.86
N LEU A 57 -6.56 16.29 4.00
CA LEU A 57 -6.48 17.00 5.28
C LEU A 57 -5.04 17.13 5.79
N GLY A 58 -4.21 16.07 5.64
CA GLY A 58 -2.82 16.12 6.07
C GLY A 58 -1.99 17.16 5.31
N LYS A 59 -2.23 17.35 4.01
CA LYS A 59 -1.61 18.45 3.26
C LYS A 59 -2.05 19.82 3.77
N ALA A 60 -3.35 20.02 3.99
CA ALA A 60 -3.88 21.29 4.50
C ALA A 60 -3.27 21.63 5.86
N ILE A 61 -3.29 20.69 6.80
CA ILE A 61 -2.69 20.88 8.13
C ILE A 61 -1.19 21.13 8.01
N SER A 62 -0.45 20.36 7.20
CA SER A 62 1.00 20.57 7.04
C SER A 62 1.39 21.96 6.52
N GLN A 63 0.49 22.66 5.84
CA GLN A 63 0.71 24.01 5.31
C GLN A 63 0.47 25.11 6.35
N ILE A 64 -0.42 24.89 7.32
CA ILE A 64 -0.81 25.89 8.32
C ILE A 64 -0.25 25.57 9.71
N TYR A 65 0.15 24.33 9.95
CA TYR A 65 0.64 23.86 11.23
C TYR A 65 2.14 24.12 11.37
N GLU A 66 2.45 25.14 12.16
CA GLU A 66 3.81 25.52 12.56
C GLU A 66 4.12 25.16 14.03
N GLY A 67 3.26 24.33 14.64
CA GLY A 67 3.37 23.90 16.03
C GLY A 67 4.43 22.82 16.28
N GLU A 68 4.30 22.18 17.44
CA GLU A 68 5.21 21.12 17.86
C GLU A 68 5.12 19.90 16.93
N SER A 69 6.25 19.30 16.59
CA SER A 69 6.28 18.12 15.72
C SER A 69 5.96 16.84 16.51
N SER A 70 4.83 16.82 17.22
CA SER A 70 4.33 15.68 17.98
C SER A 70 2.96 15.23 17.44
N ALA A 71 2.71 13.92 17.43
CA ALA A 71 1.46 13.38 16.90
C ALA A 71 0.23 13.91 17.66
N GLU A 72 0.34 14.03 18.99
CA GLU A 72 -0.72 14.58 19.85
C GLU A 72 -1.08 16.02 19.49
N ALA A 73 -0.08 16.88 19.26
CA ALA A 73 -0.31 18.27 18.94
C ALA A 73 -0.88 18.45 17.51
N VAL A 74 -0.49 17.59 16.57
CA VAL A 74 -1.07 17.54 15.22
C VAL A 74 -2.54 17.08 15.27
N LEU A 75 -2.85 16.06 16.07
CA LEU A 75 -4.22 15.59 16.27
C LEU A 75 -5.11 16.64 16.94
N ALA A 76 -4.63 17.28 18.01
CA ALA A 76 -5.37 18.34 18.69
C ALA A 76 -5.69 19.52 17.76
N PHE A 77 -4.75 19.87 16.88
CA PHE A 77 -4.96 20.89 15.87
C PHE A 77 -5.98 20.45 14.81
N ALA A 78 -5.87 19.21 14.32
CA ALA A 78 -6.81 18.65 13.36
C ALA A 78 -8.25 18.57 13.93
N GLU A 79 -8.38 18.23 15.20
CA GLU A 79 -9.66 18.17 15.90
C GLU A 79 -10.25 19.58 16.07
N THR A 80 -9.43 20.55 16.49
CA THR A 80 -9.88 21.94 16.72
C THR A 80 -10.31 22.63 15.42
N GLU A 81 -9.49 22.55 14.38
CA GLU A 81 -9.71 23.31 13.14
C GLU A 81 -10.62 22.60 12.14
N TYR A 82 -10.64 21.26 12.15
CA TYR A 82 -11.33 20.47 11.14
C TYR A 82 -12.36 19.49 11.72
N GLY A 83 -12.52 19.42 13.05
CA GLY A 83 -13.41 18.46 13.70
C GLY A 83 -13.00 17.01 13.45
N HIS A 84 -11.73 16.77 13.07
CA HIS A 84 -11.25 15.44 12.75
C HIS A 84 -10.85 14.72 14.03
N THR A 85 -11.69 13.79 14.47
CA THR A 85 -11.34 12.85 15.53
C THR A 85 -10.66 11.64 14.89
N PRO A 86 -9.46 11.25 15.34
CA PRO A 86 -8.86 10.00 14.89
C PRO A 86 -9.70 8.86 15.44
N THR A 87 -10.68 8.39 14.67
CA THR A 87 -11.27 7.09 14.96
C THR A 87 -10.14 6.09 14.79
N ALA A 88 -9.93 5.20 15.76
CA ALA A 88 -8.83 4.22 15.79
C ALA A 88 -8.89 3.17 14.63
N SER A 89 -9.56 3.49 13.53
CA SER A 89 -9.90 2.62 12.41
C SER A 89 -9.40 3.11 11.05
N ASP A 90 -8.83 4.33 10.93
CA ASP A 90 -8.47 4.89 9.61
C ASP A 90 -7.12 4.38 9.05
N GLY A 91 -6.58 3.30 9.63
CA GLY A 91 -5.49 2.53 9.04
C GLY A 91 -5.95 1.39 8.12
N SER A 92 -7.24 1.07 8.06
CA SER A 92 -7.78 -0.01 7.22
C SER A 92 -9.31 0.08 7.10
N GLN A 93 -9.83 1.12 6.46
CA GLN A 93 -11.09 0.91 5.75
C GLN A 93 -10.75 0.46 4.33
N PRO A 94 -10.91 -0.84 3.98
CA PRO A 94 -10.96 -1.20 2.59
C PRO A 94 -12.07 -0.36 1.97
N HIS A 95 -11.70 0.56 1.08
CA HIS A 95 -12.67 1.27 0.26
C HIS A 95 -13.64 0.21 -0.24
N PRO A 96 -14.97 0.35 -0.08
CA PRO A 96 -15.92 -0.67 -0.52
C PRO A 96 -15.72 -0.99 -2.01
N GLN A 97 -15.20 -0.04 -2.79
CA GLN A 97 -14.75 -0.28 -4.16
C GLN A 97 -13.52 -1.19 -4.27
N ALA A 98 -12.52 -1.12 -3.39
CA ALA A 98 -11.34 -1.99 -3.44
C ALA A 98 -11.70 -3.47 -3.19
N ALA A 99 -12.62 -3.73 -2.26
CA ALA A 99 -13.17 -5.08 -2.04
C ALA A 99 -13.96 -5.57 -3.27
N GLN A 100 -14.76 -4.71 -3.90
CA GLN A 100 -15.49 -5.04 -5.13
C GLN A 100 -14.55 -5.29 -6.32
N ILE A 101 -13.46 -4.52 -6.44
CA ILE A 101 -12.45 -4.70 -7.49
C ILE A 101 -11.66 -5.99 -7.28
N ALA A 102 -11.30 -6.32 -6.03
CA ALA A 102 -10.64 -7.59 -5.70
C ALA A 102 -11.54 -8.79 -5.98
N LEU A 103 -12.83 -8.70 -5.62
CA LEU A 103 -13.83 -9.72 -5.93
C LEU A 103 -14.05 -9.86 -7.45
N GLY A 104 -14.15 -8.73 -8.16
CA GLY A 104 -14.27 -8.70 -9.62
C GLY A 104 -13.06 -9.33 -10.32
N GLN A 105 -11.85 -9.04 -9.84
CA GLN A 105 -10.64 -9.68 -10.36
C GLN A 105 -10.63 -11.18 -10.08
N HIS A 106 -11.02 -11.64 -8.89
CA HIS A 106 -11.10 -13.08 -8.59
C HIS A 106 -12.17 -13.80 -9.44
N GLN A 107 -13.28 -13.15 -9.77
CA GLN A 107 -14.28 -13.71 -10.69
C GLN A 107 -13.76 -13.76 -12.13
N LEU A 108 -13.07 -12.71 -12.58
CA LEU A 108 -12.47 -12.66 -13.92
C LEU A 108 -11.30 -13.65 -14.05
N ASP A 109 -10.53 -13.90 -13.00
CA ASP A 109 -9.43 -14.87 -12.98
C ASP A 109 -9.97 -16.31 -13.04
N GLN A 110 -11.03 -16.61 -12.29
CA GLN A 110 -11.75 -17.88 -12.43
C GLN A 110 -12.35 -18.06 -13.83
N VAL A 111 -13.00 -17.03 -14.38
CA VAL A 111 -13.57 -17.09 -15.73
C VAL A 111 -12.48 -17.15 -16.80
N GLY A 112 -11.32 -16.51 -16.59
CA GLY A 112 -10.16 -16.57 -17.48
C GLY A 112 -9.49 -17.95 -17.48
N ASN A 113 -9.40 -18.58 -16.30
CA ASN A 113 -8.88 -19.93 -16.15
C ASN A 113 -9.87 -20.99 -16.71
N VAL A 114 -11.18 -20.71 -16.65
CA VAL A 114 -12.25 -21.51 -17.29
C VAL A 114 -12.32 -21.24 -18.81
N ALA A 115 -12.01 -20.03 -19.27
CA ALA A 115 -12.04 -19.67 -20.69
C ALA A 115 -10.84 -20.24 -21.47
N GLY A 116 -9.69 -20.43 -20.81
CA GLY A 116 -8.56 -21.19 -21.33
C GLY A 116 -8.80 -22.70 -21.44
N SER A 117 -9.88 -23.20 -20.82
CA SER A 117 -10.25 -24.61 -20.78
C SER A 117 -11.75 -24.81 -21.01
N MET A 118 -12.30 -24.16 -22.05
CA MET A 118 -13.65 -24.46 -22.55
C MET A 118 -13.70 -25.85 -23.20
N GLN A 119 -13.46 -26.90 -22.42
CA GLN A 119 -14.34 -28.04 -22.48
C GLN A 119 -15.56 -27.62 -21.67
N GLN A 120 -16.60 -27.23 -22.37
CA GLN A 120 -17.93 -27.04 -21.81
C GLN A 120 -18.29 -28.36 -21.13
N THR A 121 -18.00 -28.50 -19.83
CA THR A 121 -18.21 -29.75 -19.11
C THR A 121 -19.71 -30.03 -19.15
N THR A 122 -20.11 -30.90 -20.08
CA THR A 122 -21.49 -31.26 -20.30
C THR A 122 -22.05 -31.87 -19.00
N GLN A 123 -23.37 -31.89 -18.79
CA GLN A 123 -23.97 -32.55 -17.63
C GLN A 123 -23.34 -33.92 -17.25
N PRO A 124 -23.03 -34.83 -18.21
CA PRO A 124 -22.38 -36.09 -17.87
C PRO A 124 -20.96 -35.93 -17.32
N GLU A 125 -20.21 -34.90 -17.74
CA GLU A 125 -18.86 -34.64 -17.24
C GLU A 125 -18.87 -34.13 -15.81
N ARG A 126 -19.85 -33.29 -15.45
CA ARG A 126 -20.06 -32.86 -14.07
C ARG A 126 -20.47 -34.03 -13.17
N LEU A 127 -21.31 -34.94 -13.67
CA LEU A 127 -21.70 -36.15 -12.94
C LEU A 127 -20.51 -37.08 -12.71
N ALA A 128 -19.66 -37.26 -13.72
CA ALA A 128 -18.45 -38.08 -13.62
C ALA A 128 -17.45 -37.49 -12.61
N THR A 129 -17.24 -36.18 -12.62
CA THR A 129 -16.39 -35.50 -11.64
C THR A 129 -16.95 -35.61 -10.23
N ALA A 130 -18.24 -35.37 -10.01
CA ALA A 130 -18.88 -35.50 -8.70
C ALA A 130 -18.72 -36.92 -8.12
N ARG A 131 -18.86 -37.95 -8.95
CA ARG A 131 -18.58 -39.34 -8.56
C ARG A 131 -17.11 -39.58 -8.24
N ALA A 132 -16.20 -39.04 -9.05
CA ALA A 132 -14.76 -39.19 -8.87
C ALA A 132 -14.27 -38.48 -7.59
N THR A 133 -14.88 -37.36 -7.20
CA THR A 133 -14.54 -36.60 -6.00
C THR A 133 -15.33 -37.03 -4.77
N GLY A 134 -16.31 -37.93 -4.91
CA GLY A 134 -17.19 -38.38 -3.81
C GLY A 134 -18.21 -37.33 -3.36
N ASP A 135 -18.56 -36.37 -4.23
CA ASP A 135 -19.55 -35.32 -3.98
C ASP A 135 -20.96 -35.81 -4.30
N PHE A 136 -21.55 -36.54 -3.36
CA PHE A 136 -22.88 -37.16 -3.51
C PHE A 136 -24.03 -36.13 -3.54
N GLU A 137 -23.82 -34.94 -2.97
CA GLU A 137 -24.84 -33.88 -2.95
C GLU A 137 -25.01 -33.29 -4.36
N SER A 138 -23.90 -32.96 -5.01
CA SER A 138 -23.87 -32.50 -6.40
C SER A 138 -24.31 -33.61 -7.35
N GLU A 139 -23.89 -34.85 -7.12
CA GLU A 139 -24.34 -36.01 -7.92
C GLU A 139 -25.87 -36.16 -7.87
N GLY A 140 -26.45 -36.13 -6.66
CA GLY A 140 -27.89 -36.24 -6.44
C GLY A 140 -28.67 -35.11 -7.09
N ALA A 141 -28.19 -33.87 -6.97
CA ALA A 141 -28.83 -32.70 -7.59
C ALA A 141 -28.81 -32.76 -9.12
N ILE A 142 -27.69 -33.19 -9.71
CA ILE A 142 -27.56 -33.34 -11.17
C ILE A 142 -28.45 -34.48 -11.67
N MET A 143 -28.49 -35.61 -10.98
CA MET A 143 -29.34 -36.75 -11.34
C MET A 143 -30.83 -36.43 -11.18
N ALA A 144 -31.22 -35.72 -10.12
CA ALA A 144 -32.60 -35.29 -9.90
C ALA A 144 -33.08 -34.35 -11.01
N ALA A 145 -32.25 -33.38 -11.41
CA ALA A 145 -32.55 -32.50 -12.54
C ALA A 145 -32.71 -33.27 -13.86
N GLN A 146 -31.90 -34.31 -14.07
CA GLN A 146 -31.99 -35.18 -15.25
C GLN A 146 -33.27 -36.04 -15.24
N MET A 147 -33.63 -36.59 -14.08
CA MET A 147 -34.84 -37.40 -13.92
C MET A 147 -36.10 -36.55 -14.08
N GLN A 148 -36.10 -35.32 -13.54
CA GLN A 148 -37.18 -34.35 -13.73
C GLN A 148 -37.37 -34.03 -15.22
N ALA A 149 -36.28 -33.70 -15.93
CA ALA A 149 -36.34 -33.43 -17.37
C ALA A 149 -36.84 -34.63 -18.19
N MET A 150 -36.51 -35.85 -17.78
CA MET A 150 -37.02 -37.07 -18.43
C MET A 150 -38.50 -37.32 -18.13
N MET A 151 -38.96 -37.06 -16.91
CA MET A 151 -40.39 -37.12 -16.55
C MET A 151 -41.20 -36.08 -17.31
N ASP A 152 -40.72 -34.84 -17.40
CA ASP A 152 -41.37 -33.78 -18.19
C ASP A 152 -41.41 -34.11 -19.70
N ALA A 153 -40.36 -34.74 -20.23
CA ALA A 153 -40.32 -35.18 -21.62
C ALA A 153 -41.29 -36.35 -21.90
N GLN A 154 -41.53 -37.23 -20.92
CA GLN A 154 -42.49 -38.33 -21.01
C GLN A 154 -43.94 -37.91 -20.70
N ALA A 155 -44.13 -36.82 -19.94
CA ALA A 155 -45.43 -36.26 -19.60
C ALA A 155 -46.02 -35.37 -20.71
N ARG A 156 -45.26 -35.08 -21.77
CA ARG A 156 -45.76 -34.43 -22.98
C ARG A 156 -46.36 -35.49 -23.92
N PRO A 157 -47.70 -35.61 -24.05
CA PRO A 157 -48.26 -36.33 -25.18
C PRO A 157 -47.77 -35.65 -26.46
N GLN A 158 -47.19 -36.43 -27.37
CA GLN A 158 -46.93 -35.99 -28.74
C GLN A 158 -48.26 -35.46 -29.30
N GLN A 159 -48.40 -34.13 -29.39
CA GLN A 159 -49.43 -33.48 -30.19
C GLN A 159 -48.83 -33.09 -31.53
#